data_AF-A0A3B8MGD1-F1
#
_entry.id   AF-A0A3B8MGD1-F1
#
_cell.length_a   1.000
_cell.length_b   1.000
_cell.length_c   1.000
_cell.angle_alpha   90.00
_cell.angle_beta   90.00
_cell.angle_gamma   90.00
#
_symmetry.space_group_name_H-M   'P 1'
#
loop_
_entity.id
_entity.type
_entity.pdbx_description
1 polymer ?
#
loop_
_entity_poly.entity_id
_entity_poly.type
_entity_poly.pdbx_seq_one_letter_code
_entity_poly.pdbx_strand_id
1 'polypeptide(L)'
;TGSLIVESGEGQSRLATLLPTVHIVMVPESKLTTDLHTWSAEREEGIATNVTVISGPSKTADIEFTLTLGAHGPKRVIAILYAD
;
A
#
# COMPACT_ATOMS: atom_id res chain seq x y z
N THR A 1 11.84 0.71 -2.56
CA THR A 1 11.37 0.02 -1.33
C THR A 1 10.34 -1.07 -1.58
N GLY A 2 10.01 -1.46 -2.83
CA GLY A 2 9.00 -2.51 -3.08
C GLY A 2 7.64 -2.18 -2.45
N SER A 3 7.28 -0.90 -2.44
CA SER A 3 6.10 -0.38 -1.74
C SER A 3 4.92 -0.24 -2.70
N LEU A 4 3.72 -0.39 -2.18
CA LEU A 4 2.48 -0.08 -2.89
C LEU A 4 1.94 1.27 -2.43
N ILE A 5 1.40 2.04 -3.38
CA ILE A 5 0.73 3.29 -3.09
C ILE A 5 -0.73 3.15 -3.53
N VAL A 6 -1.64 3.27 -2.57
CA VAL A 6 -3.08 3.06 -2.79
C VAL A 6 -3.83 4.34 -2.44
N GLU A 7 -4.49 4.92 -3.42
CA GLU A 7 -5.30 6.12 -3.27
C GLU A 7 -6.75 5.73 -2.98
N SER A 8 -7.38 6.32 -1.96
CA SER A 8 -8.80 6.09 -1.71
C SER A 8 -9.66 6.98 -2.61
N GLY A 9 -10.78 6.47 -3.09
CA GLY A 9 -11.67 7.21 -3.99
C GLY A 9 -12.99 6.47 -4.21
N GLU A 10 -13.76 6.93 -5.20
CA GLU A 10 -14.97 6.22 -5.62
C GLU A 10 -14.62 4.79 -6.05
N GLY A 11 -15.32 3.80 -5.49
CA GLY A 11 -15.01 2.38 -5.72
C GLY A 11 -13.74 1.85 -5.02
N GLN A 12 -12.91 2.73 -4.42
CA GLN A 12 -11.67 2.37 -3.73
C GLN A 12 -11.75 2.75 -2.25
N SER A 13 -12.42 1.90 -1.48
CA SER A 13 -12.58 2.10 -0.05
C SER A 13 -11.24 2.05 0.68
N ARG A 14 -10.97 3.06 1.50
CA ARG A 14 -9.84 3.08 2.46
C ARG A 14 -9.83 1.87 3.42
N LEU A 15 -10.97 1.21 3.63
CA LEU A 15 -11.00 -0.02 4.44
C LEU A 15 -10.33 -1.21 3.75
N ALA A 16 -10.19 -1.20 2.41
CA ALA A 16 -9.58 -2.29 1.67
C ALA A 16 -8.10 -2.51 2.03
N THR A 17 -7.41 -1.45 2.45
CA THR A 17 -6.01 -1.51 2.89
C THR A 17 -5.85 -1.87 4.38
N LEU A 18 -6.96 -2.04 5.11
CA LEU A 18 -6.97 -2.18 6.58
C LEU A 18 -7.66 -3.46 7.07
N LEU A 19 -8.87 -3.77 6.57
CA LEU A 19 -9.74 -4.79 7.16
C LEU A 19 -9.62 -6.19 6.53
N PRO A 20 -9.50 -6.36 5.20
CA PRO A 20 -9.49 -7.68 4.59
C PRO A 20 -8.33 -8.52 5.09
N THR A 21 -8.54 -9.82 5.26
CA THR A 21 -7.45 -10.74 5.61
C THR A 21 -6.42 -10.84 4.48
N VAL A 22 -6.89 -10.74 3.23
CA VAL A 22 -6.05 -10.76 2.03
C VAL A 22 -6.40 -9.53 1.19
N HIS A 23 -5.38 -8.76 0.82
CA HIS A 23 -5.49 -7.61 -0.07
C HIS A 23 -4.69 -7.91 -1.35
N ILE A 24 -5.38 -7.97 -2.50
CA ILE A 24 -4.77 -8.22 -3.80
C ILE A 24 -4.76 -6.92 -4.57
N VAL A 25 -3.60 -6.52 -5.07
CA VAL A 25 -3.39 -5.29 -5.83
C VAL A 25 -2.89 -5.63 -7.22
N MET A 26 -3.63 -5.21 -8.23
CA MET A 26 -3.22 -5.32 -9.64
C MET A 26 -2.41 -4.06 -9.99
N VAL A 27 -1.15 -4.25 -10.38
CA VAL A 27 -0.23 -3.15 -10.66
C VAL A 27 0.21 -3.23 -12.12
N PRO A 28 -0.24 -2.30 -12.97
CA PRO A 28 0.30 -2.20 -14.32
C PRO A 28 1.77 -1.78 -14.29
N GLU A 29 2.59 -2.37 -15.16
CA GLU A 29 4.03 -2.08 -15.22
C GLU A 29 4.32 -0.59 -15.50
N SER A 30 3.46 0.09 -16.28
CA SER A 30 3.58 1.52 -16.55
C SER A 30 3.44 2.43 -15.31
N LYS A 31 2.90 1.91 -14.20
CA LYS A 31 2.72 2.66 -12.93
C LYS A 31 3.85 2.45 -11.94
N LEU A 32 4.90 1.73 -12.30
CA LEU A 32 6.11 1.64 -11.50
C LEU A 32 6.84 2.98 -11.47
N THR A 33 7.30 3.36 -10.28
CA THR A 33 8.03 4.61 -10.04
C THR A 33 9.22 4.34 -9.14
N THR A 34 10.26 5.17 -9.24
CA THR A 34 11.51 4.98 -8.51
C THR A 34 11.35 5.22 -7.01
N ASP A 35 10.57 6.24 -6.64
CA ASP A 35 10.42 6.71 -5.28
C ASP A 35 9.16 7.57 -5.10
N LEU A 36 8.84 7.87 -3.83
CA LEU A 36 7.66 8.65 -3.47
C LEU A 36 7.73 10.11 -3.95
N HIS A 37 8.92 10.68 -4.10
CA HIS A 37 9.06 12.06 -4.56
C HIS A 37 8.69 12.16 -6.04
N THR A 38 9.24 11.28 -6.88
CA THR A 38 8.88 11.17 -8.30
C THR A 38 7.37 10.92 -8.47
N TRP A 39 6.83 9.96 -7.73
CA TRP A 39 5.39 9.67 -7.73
C TRP A 39 4.53 10.89 -7.37
N SER A 40 4.94 11.69 -6.37
CA SER A 40 4.18 12.87 -5.95
C SER A 40 4.30 14.03 -6.94
N ALA A 41 5.44 14.16 -7.61
CA ALA A 41 5.70 15.23 -8.58
C ALA A 41 4.84 15.10 -9.84
N GLU A 42 4.45 13.88 -10.22
CA GLU A 42 3.60 13.59 -11.39
C GLU A 42 2.11 13.90 -11.16
N ARG A 43 1.70 14.32 -9.95
CA ARG A 43 0.30 14.59 -9.58
C ARG A 43 -0.03 16.09 -9.57
N GLU A 44 -0.03 16.69 -10.74
CA GLU A 44 -0.33 18.12 -10.92
C GLU A 44 -1.75 18.51 -10.44
N GLU A 45 -2.72 17.60 -10.58
CA GLU A 45 -4.11 17.80 -10.15
C GLU A 45 -4.31 17.59 -8.64
N GLY A 46 -3.23 17.26 -7.91
CA GLY A 46 -3.25 16.98 -6.49
C GLY A 46 -3.37 15.48 -6.17
N ILE A 47 -3.31 15.19 -4.87
CA ILE A 47 -3.31 13.83 -4.33
C ILE A 47 -4.67 13.54 -3.70
N ALA A 48 -5.13 12.29 -3.75
CA ALA A 48 -6.35 11.89 -3.06
C ALA A 48 -6.33 12.26 -1.56
N THR A 49 -7.50 12.52 -0.99
CA THR A 49 -7.65 12.90 0.44
C THR A 49 -7.10 11.85 1.41
N ASN A 50 -6.91 10.60 0.94
CA ASN A 50 -6.13 9.60 1.66
C ASN A 50 -5.34 8.75 0.68
N VAL A 51 -4.08 8.57 1.06
CA VAL A 51 -3.12 7.71 0.39
C VAL A 51 -2.49 6.81 1.42
N THR A 52 -2.50 5.52 1.13
CA THR A 52 -1.87 4.50 1.97
C THR A 52 -0.61 4.00 1.29
N VAL A 53 0.54 4.11 1.96
CA VAL A 53 1.81 3.51 1.51
C VAL A 53 2.04 2.22 2.27
N ILE A 54 2.00 1.09 1.58
CA ILE A 54 2.18 -0.25 2.15
C ILE A 54 3.60 -0.73 1.83
N SER A 55 4.44 -0.90 2.86
CA SER A 55 5.85 -1.28 2.69
C SER A 55 6.21 -2.46 3.59
N GLY A 56 6.39 -3.63 3.00
CA GLY A 56 6.73 -4.86 3.73
C GLY A 56 5.70 -5.24 4.81
N PRO A 57 5.95 -6.33 5.57
CA PRO A 57 5.14 -6.66 6.73
C PRO A 57 5.37 -5.63 7.85
N SER A 58 4.29 -5.23 8.53
CA SER A 58 4.42 -4.39 9.72
C SER A 58 5.22 -5.14 10.79
N LYS A 59 6.08 -4.43 11.52
CA LYS A 59 6.88 -5.00 12.61
C LYS A 59 6.62 -4.19 13.87
N THR A 60 6.04 -4.81 14.89
CA THR A 60 5.81 -4.18 16.19
C THR A 60 6.42 -5.01 17.32
N ALA A 61 6.95 -4.33 18.32
CA ALA A 61 7.46 -4.91 19.57
C ALA A 61 7.07 -3.93 20.68
N ASP A 62 5.78 -3.90 20.99
CA ASP A 62 5.17 -2.78 21.73
C ASP A 62 5.38 -2.92 23.25
N ILE A 63 4.97 -4.04 23.85
CA ILE A 63 4.91 -4.16 25.33
C ILE A 63 5.59 -5.43 25.86
N GLU A 64 5.44 -6.57 25.19
CA GLU A 64 5.94 -7.87 25.69
C GLU A 64 7.36 -8.21 25.21
N PHE A 65 8.05 -7.27 24.54
CA PHE A 65 9.34 -7.50 23.86
C PHE A 65 9.37 -8.69 22.88
N THR A 66 8.21 -9.23 22.53
CA THR A 66 8.05 -10.29 21.55
C THR A 66 7.73 -9.66 20.21
N LEU A 67 8.53 -10.02 19.20
CA LEU A 67 8.35 -9.50 17.86
C LEU A 67 7.05 -10.04 17.24
N THR A 68 6.11 -9.15 16.97
CA THR A 68 4.91 -9.50 16.20
C THR A 68 5.03 -8.92 14.80
N LEU A 69 4.93 -9.79 13.79
CA LEU A 69 4.87 -9.41 12.39
C LEU A 69 3.41 -9.37 11.93
N GLY A 70 3.03 -8.33 11.20
CA GLY A 70 1.69 -8.21 10.60
C GLY A 70 0.58 -7.92 11.61
N ALA A 71 0.88 -7.20 12.70
CA ALA A 71 -0.12 -6.77 13.69
C ALA A 71 -1.15 -5.78 13.14
N HIS A 72 -0.84 -5.07 12.06
CA HIS A 72 -1.70 -4.03 11.47
C HIS A 72 -1.96 -4.29 9.99
N GLY A 73 -3.22 -4.07 9.59
CA GLY A 73 -3.67 -4.24 8.21
C GLY A 73 -3.86 -5.70 7.79
N PRO A 74 -3.99 -5.96 6.48
CA PRO A 74 -4.16 -7.28 5.94
C PRO A 74 -3.03 -8.24 6.31
N LYS A 75 -3.38 -9.48 6.69
CA LYS A 75 -2.40 -10.53 7.00
C LYS A 75 -1.54 -10.89 5.79
N ARG A 76 -2.11 -10.74 4.59
CA ARG A 76 -1.42 -10.98 3.32
C ARG A 76 -1.73 -9.85 2.35
N VAL A 77 -0.67 -9.32 1.74
CA VAL A 77 -0.75 -8.41 0.60
C VAL A 77 -0.10 -9.10 -0.59
N ILE A 78 -0.81 -9.13 -1.71
CA ILE A 78 -0.34 -9.76 -2.95
C ILE A 78 -0.37 -8.69 -4.03
N ALA A 79 0.80 -8.35 -4.56
CA ALA A 79 0.92 -7.49 -5.74
C ALA A 79 1.07 -8.36 -6.98
N ILE A 80 0.22 -8.14 -7.97
CA ILE A 80 0.29 -8.81 -9.28
C ILE A 80 0.71 -7.75 -10.30
N LEU A 81 1.92 -7.88 -10.81
CA LEU A 81 2.41 -7.07 -11.91
C LEU A 81 1.90 -7.64 -13.23
N TYR A 82 1.46 -6.77 -14.13
CA TYR A 82 1.03 -7.16 -15.47
C TYR A 82 1.46 -6.11 -16.50
N ALA A 83 1.72 -6.58 -17.72
CA ALA A 83 2.01 -5.72 -18.86
C ALA A 83 0.71 -5.05 -19.34
N ASP A 84 0.80 -3.74 -19.63
CA ASP A 84 -0.28 -2.92 -20.18
C ASP A 84 -0.57 -3.20 -21.66
#